data_AF-A0A2E3I1J0-F1
#
_entry.id   AF-A0A2E3I1J0-F1
#
_cell.length_a   1.000
_cell.length_b   1.000
_cell.length_c   1.000
_cell.angle_alpha   90.00
_cell.angle_beta   90.00
_cell.angle_gamma   90.00
#
_symmetry.space_group_name_H-M   'P 1'
#
loop_
_entity.id
_entity.type
_entity.pdbx_description
1 polymer ?
#
loop_
_entity_poly.entity_id
_entity_poly.type
_entity_poly.pdbx_seq_one_letter_code
_entity_poly.pdbx_strand_id
1 'polypeptide(L)'
;MLASTSRKYFTCFLGLLLLFCVRVVAQLIQLFYPVDFLPPFEAWHSRTLPYWLLVIFQLIIVLACINVVLRFIRDKANPNYKTGRIYLGLGFVYFSIMSFRLVAGLTFGNDHGWFSAKIPTFFHLVLASFLLLLGRFHYKYGKLS
;
A
#
# COMPACT_ATOMS: atom_id res chain seq x y z
N MET A 1 16.58 20.09 12.80
CA MET A 1 15.13 20.04 12.51
C MET A 1 14.75 18.98 11.44
N LEU A 2 15.61 18.73 10.44
CA LEU A 2 15.38 17.69 9.41
C LEU A 2 15.36 16.25 9.98
N ALA A 3 16.23 15.93 10.96
CA ALA A 3 16.34 14.58 11.53
C ALA A 3 15.07 14.08 12.24
N SER A 4 14.37 14.95 13.00
CA SER A 4 13.14 14.55 13.70
C SER A 4 11.97 14.33 12.73
N THR A 5 11.93 15.09 11.64
CA THR A 5 10.90 14.92 10.62
C THR A 5 11.16 13.67 9.79
N SER A 6 12.42 13.43 9.38
CA SER A 6 12.83 12.20 8.69
C SER A 6 12.48 10.95 9.50
N ARG A 7 12.71 10.94 10.83
CA ARG A 7 12.29 9.84 11.72
C ARG A 7 10.79 9.59 11.71
N LYS A 8 9.95 10.65 11.77
CA LYS A 8 8.49 10.48 11.72
C LYS A 8 8.03 9.85 10.40
N TYR A 9 8.54 10.34 9.27
CA TYR A 9 8.25 9.77 7.96
C TYR A 9 8.71 8.31 7.86
N PHE A 10 9.92 8.02 8.34
CA PHE A 10 10.46 6.67 8.40
C PHE A 10 9.56 5.72 9.20
N THR A 11 9.15 6.09 10.42
CA THR A 11 8.25 5.26 11.24
C THR A 11 6.92 4.99 10.53
N CYS A 12 6.35 6.01 9.88
CA CYS A 12 5.12 5.84 9.11
C CYS A 12 5.31 4.91 7.90
N PHE A 13 6.38 5.08 7.12
CA PHE A 13 6.67 4.18 5.99
C PHE A 13 6.91 2.74 6.45
N LEU A 14 7.64 2.56 7.55
CA LEU A 14 7.90 1.24 8.11
C LEU A 14 6.60 0.58 8.57
N GLY A 15 5.72 1.30 9.27
CA GLY A 15 4.42 0.77 9.70
C GLY A 15 3.55 0.35 8.51
N LEU A 16 3.45 1.19 7.48
CA LEU A 16 2.69 0.87 6.26
C LEU A 16 3.29 -0.31 5.48
N LEU A 17 4.62 -0.40 5.40
CA LEU A 17 5.31 -1.54 4.79
C LEU A 17 5.03 -2.83 5.55
N LEU A 18 5.16 -2.82 6.88
CA LEU A 18 4.89 -3.98 7.72
C LEU A 18 3.44 -4.46 7.56
N LEU A 19 2.46 -3.56 7.53
CA LEU A 19 1.07 -3.90 7.25
C LEU A 19 0.90 -4.59 5.89
N PHE A 20 1.55 -4.07 4.84
CA PHE A 20 1.51 -4.69 3.52
C PHE A 20 2.23 -6.05 3.48
N CYS A 21 3.34 -6.20 4.19
CA CYS A 21 4.04 -7.48 4.34
C CYS A 21 3.18 -8.52 5.06
N VAL A 22 2.51 -8.13 6.15
CA VAL A 22 1.55 -8.99 6.87
C VAL A 22 0.49 -9.51 5.90
N ARG A 23 -0.02 -8.67 4.99
CA ARG A 23 -0.97 -9.09 3.96
C ARG A 23 -0.42 -10.14 2.99
N VAL A 24 0.85 -10.03 2.59
CA VAL A 24 1.46 -11.02 1.68
C VAL A 24 1.69 -12.34 2.43
N VAL A 25 2.23 -12.27 3.65
CA VAL A 25 2.48 -13.44 4.50
C VAL A 25 1.18 -14.14 4.88
N ALA A 26 0.15 -13.42 5.31
CA ALA A 26 -1.15 -14.00 5.67
C ALA A 26 -1.80 -14.72 4.49
N GLN A 27 -1.70 -14.16 3.28
CA GLN A 27 -2.20 -14.82 2.08
C GLN A 27 -1.41 -16.10 1.74
N LEU A 28 -0.08 -16.08 1.90
CA LEU A 28 0.76 -17.26 1.68
C LEU A 28 0.50 -18.35 2.73
N ILE A 29 0.34 -17.97 4.00
CA ILE A 29 -0.05 -18.90 5.06
C ILE A 29 -1.38 -19.55 4.70
N GLN A 30 -2.41 -18.78 4.36
CA GLN A 30 -3.72 -19.33 3.96
C GLN A 30 -3.67 -20.24 2.72
N LEU A 31 -2.70 -20.04 1.83
CA LEU A 31 -2.51 -20.90 0.66
C LEU A 31 -1.90 -22.27 1.02
N PHE A 32 -0.85 -22.28 1.85
CA PHE A 32 -0.08 -23.50 2.15
C PHE A 32 -0.54 -24.22 3.42
N TYR A 33 -1.02 -23.46 4.40
CA TYR A 33 -1.46 -23.89 5.72
C TYR A 33 -2.72 -23.10 6.11
N PRO A 34 -3.90 -23.45 5.55
CA PRO A 34 -5.14 -22.79 5.91
C PRO A 34 -5.39 -22.92 7.42
N VAL A 35 -5.67 -21.79 8.07
CA VAL A 35 -5.91 -21.68 9.52
C VAL A 35 -7.25 -21.01 9.79
N ASP A 36 -7.95 -21.43 10.83
CA ASP A 36 -9.33 -20.98 11.10
C ASP A 36 -9.41 -19.55 11.65
N PHE A 37 -8.34 -19.03 12.24
CA PHE A 37 -8.32 -17.66 12.80
C PHE A 37 -8.16 -16.55 11.74
N LEU A 38 -7.73 -16.89 10.51
CA LEU A 38 -7.64 -15.94 9.40
C LEU A 38 -8.81 -16.15 8.44
N PRO A 39 -9.26 -15.10 7.74
CA PRO A 39 -10.22 -15.25 6.66
C PRO A 39 -9.73 -16.25 5.60
N PRO A 40 -10.65 -17.01 4.98
CA PRO A 40 -10.29 -18.02 3.97
C PRO A 40 -9.57 -17.39 2.79
N PHE A 41 -8.71 -18.15 2.11
CA PHE A 41 -7.91 -17.68 0.96
C PHE A 41 -8.73 -16.89 -0.09
N GLU A 42 -9.95 -17.32 -0.37
CA GLU A 42 -10.87 -16.64 -1.31
C GLU A 42 -11.21 -15.20 -0.90
N ALA A 43 -11.17 -14.86 0.39
CA ALA A 43 -11.39 -13.49 0.87
C ALA A 43 -10.18 -12.57 0.61
N TRP A 44 -8.98 -13.15 0.46
CA TRP A 44 -7.73 -12.43 0.16
C TRP A 44 -7.51 -12.20 -1.34
N HIS A 45 -8.36 -12.79 -2.18
CA HIS A 45 -8.23 -12.77 -3.62
C HIS A 45 -9.55 -12.39 -4.29
N SER A 46 -9.55 -11.33 -5.11
CA SER A 46 -10.75 -10.92 -5.85
C SER A 46 -11.12 -11.84 -7.02
N ARG A 47 -10.39 -12.95 -7.24
CA ARG A 47 -10.53 -13.87 -8.39
C ARG A 47 -10.43 -13.22 -9.77
N THR A 48 -9.94 -11.98 -9.83
CA THR A 48 -9.82 -11.18 -11.06
C THR A 48 -8.56 -11.50 -11.86
N LEU A 49 -7.51 -12.02 -11.22
CA LEU A 49 -6.23 -12.32 -11.85
C LEU A 49 -5.75 -13.72 -11.44
N PRO A 50 -4.89 -14.38 -12.23
CA PRO A 50 -4.20 -15.58 -11.78
C PRO A 50 -3.36 -15.30 -10.54
N TYR A 51 -3.37 -16.21 -9.57
CA TYR A 51 -2.70 -16.01 -8.29
C TYR A 51 -1.18 -15.79 -8.42
N TRP A 52 -0.51 -16.54 -9.30
CA TRP A 52 0.94 -16.40 -9.53
C TRP A 52 1.31 -14.99 -9.99
N LEU A 53 0.49 -14.39 -10.86
CA LEU A 53 0.70 -13.02 -11.35
C LEU A 53 0.49 -12.00 -10.23
N LEU A 54 -0.49 -12.26 -9.36
CA LEU A 54 -0.76 -11.42 -8.19
C LEU A 54 0.41 -11.44 -7.19
N VAL A 55 1.02 -12.59 -6.96
CA VAL A 55 2.23 -12.70 -6.12
C VAL A 55 3.39 -11.92 -6.73
N ILE A 56 3.60 -11.99 -8.05
CA ILE A 56 4.64 -11.21 -8.73
C ILE A 56 4.44 -9.70 -8.48
N PHE A 57 3.23 -9.19 -8.67
CA PHE A 57 2.94 -7.78 -8.41
C PHE A 57 3.13 -7.40 -6.93
N GLN A 58 2.74 -8.26 -6.00
CA GLN A 58 2.97 -8.04 -4.57
C GLN A 58 4.46 -7.93 -4.23
N LEU A 59 5.29 -8.82 -4.77
CA LEU A 59 6.73 -8.79 -4.55
C LEU A 59 7.35 -7.52 -5.13
N ILE A 60 6.94 -7.11 -6.34
CA ILE A 60 7.40 -5.85 -6.95
C ILE A 60 7.03 -4.67 -6.05
N ILE A 61 5.79 -4.61 -5.53
CA ILE A 61 5.33 -3.54 -4.64
C ILE A 61 6.12 -3.53 -3.32
N VAL A 62 6.32 -4.69 -2.69
CA VAL A 62 7.10 -4.82 -1.45
C VAL A 62 8.53 -4.35 -1.67
N LEU A 63 9.19 -4.81 -2.74
CA LEU A 63 10.54 -4.39 -3.08
C LEU A 63 10.63 -2.89 -3.36
N ALA A 64 9.64 -2.31 -4.04
CA ALA A 64 9.57 -0.87 -4.26
C ALA A 64 9.46 -0.10 -2.93
N CYS A 65 8.60 -0.55 -2.02
CA CYS A 65 8.42 0.06 -0.70
C CYS A 65 9.69 -0.07 0.17
N ILE A 66 10.33 -1.24 0.19
CA ILE A 66 11.63 -1.46 0.86
C ILE A 66 12.67 -0.51 0.29
N ASN A 67 12.78 -0.38 -1.03
CA ASN A 67 13.73 0.53 -1.66
C ASN A 67 13.50 1.99 -1.23
N VAL A 68 12.24 2.43 -1.09
CA VAL A 68 11.93 3.75 -0.54
C VAL A 68 12.44 3.87 0.89
N VAL A 69 12.10 2.93 1.79
CA VAL A 69 12.54 2.96 3.18
C VAL A 69 14.08 2.98 3.29
N LEU A 70 14.77 2.15 2.50
CA LEU A 70 16.25 2.12 2.46
C LEU A 70 16.86 3.44 1.99
N ARG A 71 16.22 4.15 1.06
CA ARG A 71 16.67 5.49 0.64
C ARG A 71 16.58 6.52 1.77
N PHE A 72 15.55 6.42 2.61
CA PHE A 72 15.42 7.25 3.82
C PHE A 72 16.47 6.89 4.88
N ILE A 73 16.80 5.60 5.06
CA ILE A 73 17.87 5.19 6.00
C ILE A 73 19.24 5.70 5.55
N ARG A 74 19.52 5.65 4.24
CA ARG A 74 20.82 6.03 3.67
C ARG A 74 20.98 7.54 3.45
N ASP A 75 20.02 8.37 3.87
CA ASP A 75 19.92 9.80 3.55
C ASP A 75 20.06 10.12 2.05
N LYS A 76 19.74 9.16 1.18
CA LYS A 76 19.75 9.29 -0.29
C LYS A 76 18.39 9.68 -0.86
N ALA A 77 17.46 10.10 0.00
CA ALA A 77 16.13 10.51 -0.39
C ALA A 77 16.18 11.92 -1.00
N ASN A 78 16.66 12.03 -2.25
CA ASN A 78 16.67 13.28 -2.98
C ASN A 78 15.23 13.70 -3.32
N PRO A 79 14.71 14.78 -2.72
CA PRO A 79 13.35 15.19 -2.95
C PRO A 79 13.23 15.85 -4.34
N ASN A 80 12.11 15.62 -5.03
CA ASN A 80 11.88 16.15 -6.37
C ASN A 80 10.42 16.58 -6.47
N TYR A 81 10.20 17.87 -6.69
CA TYR A 81 8.88 18.47 -6.71
C TYR A 81 7.95 17.88 -7.80
N LYS A 82 8.49 17.61 -9.00
CA LYS A 82 7.70 17.02 -10.11
C LYS A 82 7.23 15.63 -9.74
N THR A 83 8.14 14.80 -9.24
CA THR A 83 7.84 13.43 -8.77
C THR A 83 6.84 13.44 -7.62
N GLY A 84 6.99 14.36 -6.66
CA GLY A 84 6.06 14.49 -5.53
C GLY A 84 4.63 14.81 -5.95
N ARG A 85 4.46 15.72 -6.91
CA ARG A 85 3.14 16.07 -7.46
C ARG A 85 2.49 14.91 -8.22
N ILE A 86 3.27 14.14 -8.97
CA ILE A 86 2.76 12.93 -9.65
C ILE A 86 2.29 11.90 -8.63
N TYR A 87 3.10 11.59 -7.62
CA TYR A 87 2.72 10.63 -6.57
C TYR A 87 1.52 11.10 -5.74
N LEU A 88 1.40 12.41 -5.46
CA LEU A 88 0.22 12.96 -4.80
C LEU A 88 -1.03 12.82 -5.66
N GLY A 89 -0.96 13.16 -6.96
CA GLY A 89 -2.10 13.03 -7.87
C GLY A 89 -2.55 11.57 -8.02
N LEU A 90 -1.61 10.68 -8.36
CA LEU A 90 -1.89 9.25 -8.50
C LEU A 90 -2.36 8.63 -7.18
N GLY A 91 -1.68 8.94 -6.08
CA GLY A 91 -2.04 8.46 -4.75
C GLY A 91 -3.42 8.91 -4.32
N PHE A 92 -3.80 10.16 -4.62
CA PHE A 92 -5.11 10.71 -4.27
C PHE A 92 -6.23 10.07 -5.09
N VAL A 93 -6.06 9.97 -6.40
CA VAL A 93 -7.01 9.29 -7.28
C VAL A 93 -7.18 7.83 -6.83
N TYR A 94 -6.07 7.13 -6.60
CA TYR A 94 -6.08 5.74 -6.18
C TYR A 94 -6.73 5.54 -4.80
N PHE A 95 -6.39 6.38 -3.82
CA PHE A 95 -6.99 6.37 -2.48
C PHE A 95 -8.50 6.61 -2.55
N SER A 96 -8.93 7.57 -3.37
CA SER A 96 -10.35 7.93 -3.52
C SER A 96 -11.15 6.77 -4.11
N ILE A 97 -10.65 6.15 -5.19
CA ILE A 97 -11.30 4.98 -5.81
C ILE A 97 -11.37 3.81 -4.84
N MET A 98 -10.30 3.50 -4.12
CA MET A 98 -10.28 2.39 -3.15
C MET A 98 -11.14 2.67 -1.92
N SER A 99 -11.24 3.93 -1.49
CA SER A 99 -12.11 4.34 -0.37
C SER A 99 -13.56 4.19 -0.77
N PHE A 100 -13.93 4.68 -1.97
CA PHE A 100 -15.26 4.48 -2.53
C PHE A 100 -15.58 2.98 -2.63
N ARG A 101 -14.66 2.17 -3.16
CA ARG A 101 -14.83 0.72 -3.27
C ARG A 101 -15.04 0.06 -1.91
N LEU A 102 -14.31 0.46 -0.87
CA LEU A 102 -14.47 -0.09 0.47
C LEU A 102 -15.82 0.29 1.08
N VAL A 103 -16.21 1.57 1.01
CA VAL A 103 -17.50 2.05 1.52
C VAL A 103 -18.65 1.37 0.76
N ALA A 104 -18.55 1.26 -0.55
CA ALA A 104 -19.53 0.55 -1.37
C ALA A 104 -19.61 -0.94 -1.01
N GLY A 105 -18.49 -1.61 -0.80
CA GLY A 105 -18.45 -3.01 -0.37
C GLY A 105 -19.01 -3.26 1.03
N LEU A 106 -18.91 -2.27 1.94
CA LEU A 106 -19.52 -2.33 3.27
C LEU A 106 -21.02 -2.00 3.25
N THR A 107 -21.45 -1.09 2.37
CA THR A 107 -22.84 -0.57 2.35
C THR A 107 -23.77 -1.43 1.51
N PHE A 108 -23.32 -1.87 0.33
CA PHE A 108 -24.19 -2.53 -0.64
C PHE A 108 -24.21 -4.05 -0.55
N GLY A 109 -23.37 -4.66 0.31
CA GLY A 109 -23.45 -6.08 0.67
C GLY A 109 -23.60 -7.07 -0.49
N ASN A 110 -23.09 -6.74 -1.69
CA ASN A 110 -23.43 -7.46 -2.91
C ASN A 110 -22.36 -8.49 -3.29
N ASP A 111 -22.83 -9.68 -3.70
CA ASP A 111 -22.06 -10.85 -4.17
C ASP A 111 -21.24 -10.62 -5.46
N HIS A 112 -21.19 -9.38 -5.95
CA HIS A 112 -20.33 -9.00 -7.07
C HIS A 112 -18.87 -8.94 -6.60
N GLY A 113 -18.05 -9.87 -7.10
CA GLY A 113 -16.67 -10.12 -6.67
C GLY A 113 -15.73 -8.90 -6.66
N TRP A 114 -16.06 -7.82 -7.39
CA TRP A 114 -15.31 -6.56 -7.30
C TRP A 114 -15.52 -5.83 -5.96
N PHE A 115 -16.73 -5.81 -5.40
CA PHE A 115 -17.03 -5.14 -4.13
C PHE A 115 -16.86 -6.05 -2.89
N SER A 116 -16.92 -7.37 -3.08
CA SER A 116 -16.80 -8.35 -1.99
C SER A 116 -15.37 -8.45 -1.42
N ALA A 117 -14.34 -8.09 -2.19
CA ALA A 117 -12.93 -8.17 -1.80
C ALA A 117 -12.51 -7.03 -0.84
N LYS A 118 -13.10 -6.98 0.36
CA LYS A 118 -12.87 -5.95 1.39
C LYS A 118 -11.42 -5.93 1.89
N ILE A 119 -10.84 -7.11 2.14
CA ILE A 119 -9.48 -7.25 2.67
C ILE A 119 -8.45 -6.69 1.68
N PRO A 120 -8.41 -7.10 0.39
CA PRO A 120 -7.53 -6.47 -0.59
C PRO A 120 -7.71 -4.96 -0.69
N THR A 121 -8.96 -4.48 -0.68
CA THR A 121 -9.27 -3.04 -0.79
C THR A 121 -8.68 -2.25 0.39
N PHE A 122 -8.74 -2.77 1.60
CA PHE A 122 -8.10 -2.16 2.76
C PHE A 122 -6.58 -2.03 2.58
N PHE A 123 -5.90 -3.09 2.12
CA PHE A 123 -4.46 -3.03 1.89
C PHE A 123 -4.08 -2.14 0.70
N HIS A 124 -4.97 -1.96 -0.28
CA HIS A 124 -4.79 -0.94 -1.31
C HIS A 124 -4.86 0.48 -0.73
N LEU A 125 -5.66 0.74 0.31
CA LEU A 125 -5.64 2.03 1.03
C LEU A 125 -4.34 2.24 1.82
N VAL A 126 -3.79 1.18 2.42
CA VAL A 126 -2.46 1.22 3.05
C VAL A 126 -1.39 1.62 2.03
N LEU A 127 -1.39 0.98 0.85
CA LEU A 127 -0.47 1.30 -0.24
C LEU A 127 -0.69 2.73 -0.79
N ALA A 128 -1.94 3.15 -0.94
CA ALA A 128 -2.28 4.51 -1.37
C ALA A 128 -1.78 5.56 -0.37
N SER A 129 -1.91 5.28 0.93
CA SER A 129 -1.39 6.12 2.01
C SER A 129 0.14 6.21 1.97
N PHE A 130 0.81 5.10 1.65
CA PHE A 130 2.27 5.09 1.43
C PHE A 130 2.67 6.02 0.29
N LEU A 131 1.98 5.94 -0.86
CA LEU A 131 2.22 6.82 -2.02
C LEU A 131 1.93 8.29 -1.71
N LEU A 132 0.84 8.59 -1.00
CA LEU A 132 0.50 9.96 -0.59
C LEU A 132 1.55 10.54 0.36
N LEU A 133 2.04 9.74 1.31
CA LEU A 133 3.08 10.16 2.25
C LEU A 133 4.40 10.41 1.52
N LEU A 134 4.77 9.53 0.57
CA LEU A 134 5.93 9.69 -0.30
C LEU A 134 5.81 10.95 -1.17
N GLY A 135 4.66 11.15 -1.80
CA GLY A 135 4.36 12.34 -2.58
C GLY A 135 4.46 13.61 -1.75
N ARG A 136 3.91 13.63 -0.54
CA ARG A 136 3.99 14.76 0.39
C ARG A 136 5.43 15.08 0.78
N PHE A 137 6.26 14.06 1.02
CA PHE A 137 7.68 14.26 1.29
C PHE A 137 8.39 14.92 0.09
N HIS A 138 8.28 14.33 -1.10
CA HIS A 138 8.92 14.87 -2.30
C HIS A 138 8.40 16.27 -2.68
N TYR A 139 7.11 16.54 -2.47
CA TYR A 139 6.51 17.85 -2.74
C TYR A 139 6.99 18.92 -1.75
N LYS A 140 6.97 18.62 -0.45
CA LYS A 140 7.35 19.57 0.60
C LYS A 140 8.85 19.90 0.56
N TYR A 141 9.70 18.89 0.44
CA TYR A 141 11.15 19.07 0.48
C TYR A 141 11.77 19.36 -0.89
N GLY A 142 11.07 19.04 -1.98
CA GLY A 142 11.55 19.32 -3.34
C GLY A 142 11.23 20.73 -3.82
N LYS A 143 10.33 21.45 -3.13
CA LYS A 143 10.08 22.89 -3.36
C LYS A 143 11.09 23.79 -2.63
N LEU A 144 11.79 23.24 -1.64
CA LEU A 144 12.79 23.93 -0.81
C LEU A 144 14.22 23.76 -1.34
N SER A 145 14.41 22.94 -2.38
CA SER A 145 15.65 22.74 -3.13
C SER A 145 15.57 23.45 -4.46
#